data_AF-A0A5S6Q1Q5-F1
#
_entry.id   AF-A0A5S6Q1Q5-F1
#
_cell.length_a   1.000
_cell.length_b   1.000
_cell.length_c   1.000
_cell.angle_alpha   90.00
_cell.angle_beta   90.00
_cell.angle_gamma   90.00
#
_symmetry.space_group_name_H-M   'P 1'
#
loop_
_entity.id
_entity.type
_entity.pdbx_description
1 polymer ?
#
loop_
_entity_poly.entity_id
_entity_poly.type
_entity_poly.pdbx_seq_one_letter_code
_entity_poly.pdbx_strand_id
1 'polypeptide(L)'
;MRLPSTHQGMIDDVPGQRLLSYGPSHDYSARVGAGRSTEAVSRVISFCRERVATDGDQAKFLITKLNGSNYQIWKLKVKVLLMKYGLWDVVNHVKPEPTPQGWYQRECKAIAAICLTVEDDQLLHLTQLETAREMWQALQRLHERSSIGSRLSKA
;
A
#
# COMPACT_ATOMS: atom_id res chain seq x y z
N MET A 1 -28.96 42.25 38.68
CA MET A 1 -29.36 43.38 37.79
C MET A 1 -28.56 43.31 36.50
N ARG A 2 -28.87 44.11 35.47
CA ARG A 2 -28.19 44.07 34.15
C ARG A 2 -26.86 44.84 34.19
N LEU A 3 -25.92 44.46 33.32
CA LEU A 3 -24.77 45.30 32.93
C LEU A 3 -25.22 46.41 31.95
N PRO A 4 -24.37 47.42 31.74
CA PRO A 4 -23.95 47.70 30.36
C PRO A 4 -22.43 47.94 30.21
N SER A 5 -21.93 47.72 28.99
CA SER A 5 -20.67 48.24 28.46
C SER A 5 -20.81 49.77 28.19
N THR A 6 -19.82 50.56 27.75
CA THR A 6 -18.59 50.32 26.97
C THR A 6 -17.69 51.57 27.06
N HIS A 7 -16.38 51.49 26.84
CA HIS A 7 -15.72 52.45 25.92
C HIS A 7 -14.38 51.97 25.33
N GLN A 8 -14.07 52.50 24.15
CA GLN A 8 -12.91 52.21 23.29
C GLN A 8 -11.64 52.98 23.73
N GLY A 9 -10.43 52.45 23.49
CA GLY A 9 -9.15 53.17 23.68
C GLY A 9 -7.95 52.49 23.01
N MET A 10 -7.01 53.27 22.44
CA MET A 10 -5.88 52.82 21.62
C MET A 10 -4.84 53.97 21.46
N ILE A 11 -3.56 53.74 21.11
CA ILE A 11 -2.86 52.46 20.88
C ILE A 11 -1.91 52.15 22.08
N ASP A 12 -0.59 52.41 22.16
CA ASP A 12 0.45 52.76 21.17
C ASP A 12 1.89 52.47 21.71
N ASP A 13 2.88 52.55 20.81
CA ASP A 13 4.35 52.62 21.01
C ASP A 13 5.14 51.49 21.75
N VAL A 14 6.24 51.04 21.10
CA VAL A 14 7.27 50.14 21.65
C VAL A 14 8.65 50.50 21.07
N PRO A 15 9.63 50.82 21.93
CA PRO A 15 11.04 50.58 21.57
C PRO A 15 11.87 50.03 22.75
N GLY A 16 12.54 48.89 22.56
CA GLY A 16 13.36 48.27 23.60
C GLY A 16 14.10 47.01 23.15
N GLN A 17 14.93 47.11 22.12
CA GLN A 17 15.61 45.94 21.52
C GLN A 17 16.56 45.23 22.49
N ARG A 18 16.48 43.90 22.54
CA ARG A 18 17.66 43.06 22.80
C ARG A 18 17.66 41.83 21.90
N LEU A 19 18.82 41.54 21.32
CA LEU A 19 19.04 40.48 20.34
C LEU A 19 19.23 39.09 20.97
N LEU A 20 19.28 38.09 20.08
CA LEU A 20 19.60 36.68 20.30
C LEU A 20 18.43 35.83 20.85
N SER A 21 18.17 34.61 20.37
CA SER A 21 18.98 33.74 19.48
C SER A 21 18.11 32.97 18.46
N TYR A 22 18.78 32.33 17.49
CA TYR A 22 18.14 31.57 16.42
C TYR A 22 17.48 30.27 16.92
N GLY A 23 16.22 30.04 16.55
CA GLY A 23 15.63 28.72 16.42
C GLY A 23 15.32 28.45 14.94
N PRO A 24 15.65 27.28 14.37
CA PRO A 24 15.45 27.03 12.94
C PRO A 24 13.97 26.81 12.62
N SER A 25 13.34 27.80 11.99
CA SER A 25 12.08 27.60 11.26
C SER A 25 12.32 26.58 10.15
N HIS A 26 11.92 25.33 10.39
CA HIS A 26 11.91 24.30 9.35
C HIS A 26 10.80 24.62 8.35
N ASP A 27 11.18 25.32 7.29
CA ASP A 27 10.34 25.55 6.12
C ASP A 27 10.01 24.20 5.45
N TYR A 28 8.77 23.77 5.57
CA TYR A 28 8.27 22.53 4.95
C TYR A 28 7.94 22.71 3.45
N SER A 29 8.21 23.88 2.85
CA SER A 29 8.08 24.15 1.40
C SER A 29 9.28 23.62 0.58
N ALA A 30 9.80 22.44 0.94
CA ALA A 30 10.93 21.80 0.28
C ALA A 30 10.48 20.68 -0.67
N ARG A 31 10.29 21.06 -1.95
CA ARG A 31 10.26 20.21 -3.16
C ARG A 31 10.36 18.68 -2.94
N VAL A 32 9.30 17.94 -3.22
CA VAL A 32 9.44 16.51 -3.56
C VAL A 32 9.17 16.31 -5.05
N GLY A 33 10.24 16.12 -5.81
CA GLY A 33 10.16 15.77 -7.23
C GLY A 33 9.56 14.38 -7.47
N ALA A 34 9.14 14.12 -8.71
CA ALA A 34 8.67 12.80 -9.11
C ALA A 34 9.82 11.78 -9.05
N GLY A 35 9.73 10.83 -8.12
CA GLY A 35 10.79 9.83 -7.88
C GLY A 35 10.64 9.11 -6.54
N ARG A 36 9.51 8.43 -6.32
CA ARG A 36 9.20 7.77 -5.02
C ARG A 36 8.56 6.37 -5.08
N SER A 37 8.44 5.75 -6.25
CA SER A 37 7.60 4.54 -6.40
C SER A 37 8.36 3.20 -6.37
N THR A 38 9.57 3.11 -6.95
CA THR A 38 10.42 1.89 -6.87
C THR A 38 10.84 1.54 -5.44
N GLU A 39 10.94 2.55 -4.57
CA GLU A 39 11.22 2.37 -3.14
C GLU A 39 10.01 1.79 -2.38
N ALA A 40 8.77 2.02 -2.83
CA ALA A 40 7.57 1.68 -2.07
C ALA A 40 7.42 0.16 -1.90
N VAL A 41 7.44 -0.59 -3.01
CA VAL A 41 7.37 -2.07 -2.97
C VAL A 41 8.61 -2.66 -2.29
N SER A 42 9.79 -2.03 -2.45
CA SER A 42 11.01 -2.43 -1.73
C SER A 42 10.86 -2.28 -0.21
N ARG A 43 10.27 -1.18 0.26
CA ARG A 43 9.94 -0.93 1.67
C ARG A 43 8.88 -1.91 2.18
N VAL A 44 7.83 -2.20 1.41
CA VAL A 44 6.80 -3.18 1.81
C VAL A 44 7.40 -4.59 1.92
N ILE A 45 8.24 -5.02 0.98
CA ILE A 45 8.93 -6.32 1.04
C ILE A 45 9.88 -6.38 2.25
N SER A 46 10.60 -5.31 2.57
CA SER A 46 11.45 -5.24 3.77
C SER A 46 10.64 -5.26 5.07
N PHE A 47 9.55 -4.49 5.15
CA PHE A 47 8.64 -4.46 6.29
C PHE A 47 7.95 -5.80 6.53
N CYS A 48 7.61 -6.53 5.46
CA CYS A 48 7.13 -7.91 5.54
C CYS A 48 8.22 -8.87 6.05
N ARG A 49 9.49 -8.67 5.69
CA ARG A 49 10.62 -9.48 6.18
C ARG A 49 10.84 -9.32 7.69
N GLU A 50 10.61 -8.13 8.25
CA GLU A 50 10.91 -7.81 9.65
C GLU A 50 9.79 -8.14 10.66
N ARG A 51 8.56 -8.45 10.20
CA ARG A 51 7.40 -8.67 11.10
C ARG A 51 6.58 -9.94 10.87
N VAL A 52 7.07 -10.90 10.08
CA VAL A 52 6.45 -12.23 10.02
C VAL A 52 7.02 -13.14 11.11
N ALA A 53 6.40 -13.07 12.29
CA ALA A 53 6.43 -14.20 13.21
C ALA A 53 5.68 -15.38 12.54
N THR A 54 6.42 -16.42 12.15
CA THR A 54 5.85 -17.63 11.53
C THR A 54 5.28 -18.53 12.61
N ASP A 55 3.96 -18.52 12.75
CA ASP A 55 3.25 -19.64 13.38
C ASP A 55 3.43 -20.90 12.50
N GLY A 56 3.54 -22.07 13.14
CA GLY A 56 4.35 -23.19 12.61
C GLY A 56 3.92 -23.80 11.27
N ASP A 57 2.65 -23.68 10.89
CA ASP A 57 2.05 -24.38 9.76
C ASP A 57 2.19 -23.67 8.40
N GLN A 58 3.44 -23.38 8.03
CA GLN A 58 3.83 -23.32 6.62
C GLN A 58 3.78 -24.72 5.98
N ALA A 59 2.56 -25.23 5.82
CA ALA A 59 2.26 -26.25 4.83
C ALA A 59 2.76 -25.73 3.47
N LYS A 60 3.85 -26.34 2.97
CA LYS A 60 4.57 -25.92 1.76
C LYS A 60 3.75 -26.26 0.51
N PHE A 61 2.64 -25.56 0.31
CA PHE A 61 1.87 -25.62 -0.93
C PHE A 61 2.78 -25.23 -2.08
N LEU A 62 3.11 -26.20 -2.94
CA LEU A 62 3.87 -25.97 -4.17
C LEU A 62 2.97 -25.26 -5.19
N ILE A 63 2.79 -23.96 -4.94
CA ILE A 63 2.26 -23.00 -5.88
C ILE A 63 3.41 -22.67 -6.83
N THR A 64 3.39 -23.30 -8.00
CA THR A 64 4.18 -22.86 -9.16
C THR A 64 4.00 -21.36 -9.31
N LYS A 65 5.12 -20.60 -9.36
CA LYS A 65 5.05 -19.14 -9.47
C LYS A 65 4.26 -18.73 -10.72
N LEU A 66 3.61 -17.56 -10.68
CA LEU A 66 2.87 -17.01 -11.81
C LEU A 66 3.83 -16.66 -12.95
N ASN A 67 3.54 -17.19 -14.14
CA ASN A 67 4.12 -16.78 -15.41
C ASN A 67 3.05 -16.59 -16.48
N GLY A 68 3.47 -16.16 -17.67
CA GLY A 68 2.57 -15.88 -18.80
C GLY A 68 1.63 -17.02 -19.22
N SER A 69 1.89 -18.27 -18.82
CA SER A 69 1.12 -19.44 -19.25
C SER A 69 0.13 -20.00 -18.21
N ASN A 70 0.40 -19.84 -16.91
CA ASN A 70 -0.25 -20.66 -15.86
C ASN A 70 -1.32 -19.92 -15.02
N TYR A 71 -1.65 -18.67 -15.38
CA TYR A 71 -2.46 -17.74 -14.58
C TYR A 71 -3.74 -18.34 -13.98
N GLN A 72 -4.54 -19.12 -14.73
CA GLN A 72 -5.81 -19.63 -14.21
C GLN A 72 -5.62 -20.62 -13.04
N ILE A 73 -4.58 -21.45 -13.10
CA ILE A 73 -4.23 -22.40 -12.03
C ILE A 73 -3.59 -21.65 -10.85
N TRP A 74 -2.74 -20.66 -11.13
CA TRP A 74 -2.16 -19.78 -10.11
C TRP A 74 -3.24 -19.01 -9.34
N LYS A 75 -4.19 -18.38 -10.06
CA LYS A 75 -5.31 -17.60 -9.51
C LYS A 75 -6.15 -18.45 -8.55
N LEU A 76 -6.44 -19.70 -8.92
CA LEU A 76 -7.13 -20.65 -8.06
C LEU A 76 -6.31 -20.98 -6.80
N LYS A 77 -5.05 -21.38 -6.97
CA LYS A 77 -4.15 -21.75 -5.84
C LYS A 77 -3.96 -20.60 -4.84
N VAL A 78 -3.68 -19.38 -5.31
CA VAL A 78 -3.45 -18.21 -4.44
C VAL A 78 -4.74 -17.68 -3.84
N LYS A 79 -5.89 -17.76 -4.53
CA LYS A 79 -7.20 -17.49 -3.91
C LYS A 79 -7.46 -18.43 -2.72
N VAL A 80 -7.20 -19.73 -2.88
CA VAL A 80 -7.34 -20.72 -1.79
C VAL A 80 -6.33 -20.44 -0.66
N LEU A 81 -5.09 -20.05 -0.98
CA LEU A 81 -4.08 -19.65 0.02
C LEU A 81 -4.54 -18.44 0.86
N LEU A 82 -5.02 -17.39 0.19
CA LEU A 82 -5.55 -16.19 0.84
C LEU A 82 -6.83 -16.49 1.64
N MET A 83 -7.65 -17.44 1.21
CA MET A 83 -8.80 -17.92 1.99
C MET A 83 -8.37 -18.70 3.23
N LYS A 84 -7.38 -19.61 3.16
CA LYS A 84 -6.84 -20.36 4.31
C LYS A 84 -6.41 -19.41 5.44
N TYR A 85 -5.73 -18.32 5.10
CA TYR A 85 -5.20 -17.37 6.08
C TYR A 85 -6.15 -16.22 6.45
N GLY A 86 -7.40 -16.21 5.95
CA GLY A 86 -8.34 -15.13 6.21
C GLY A 86 -7.83 -13.77 5.71
N LEU A 87 -7.37 -13.73 4.46
CA LEU A 87 -6.83 -12.55 3.75
C LEU A 87 -7.56 -12.23 2.43
N TRP A 88 -8.50 -13.07 2.01
CA TRP A 88 -9.22 -12.89 0.74
C TRP A 88 -10.05 -11.61 0.70
N ASP A 89 -10.61 -11.18 1.83
CA ASP A 89 -11.34 -9.92 1.96
C ASP A 89 -10.47 -8.70 1.62
N VAL A 90 -9.19 -8.72 2.02
CA VAL A 90 -8.22 -7.63 1.82
C VAL A 90 -7.88 -7.41 0.35
N VAL A 91 -7.87 -8.47 -0.47
CA VAL A 91 -7.65 -8.34 -1.94
C VAL A 91 -8.94 -8.09 -2.72
N ASN A 92 -10.09 -8.48 -2.18
CA ASN A 92 -11.37 -8.45 -2.90
C ASN A 92 -12.11 -7.12 -2.69
N HIS A 93 -12.15 -6.60 -1.46
CA HIS A 93 -12.93 -5.42 -1.08
C HIS A 93 -12.08 -4.15 -0.98
N VAL A 94 -12.72 -2.98 -1.12
CA VAL A 94 -12.08 -1.69 -0.82
C VAL A 94 -11.70 -1.68 0.67
N LYS A 95 -10.56 -1.06 1.03
CA LYS A 95 -10.19 -0.83 2.44
C LYS A 95 -11.37 -0.13 3.15
N PRO A 96 -11.96 -0.73 4.18
CA PRO A 96 -13.09 -0.13 4.88
C PRO A 96 -12.63 1.08 5.70
N GLU A 97 -13.52 2.07 5.86
CA GLU A 97 -13.32 3.17 6.80
C GLU A 97 -14.45 3.18 7.85
N PRO A 98 -14.13 3.37 9.15
CA PRO A 98 -12.79 3.55 9.71
C PRO A 98 -11.93 2.28 9.61
N THR A 99 -10.66 2.45 9.24
CA THR A 99 -9.70 1.34 9.04
C THR A 99 -9.55 0.47 10.29
N PRO A 100 -9.89 -0.84 10.26
CA PRO A 100 -9.86 -1.71 11.43
C PRO A 100 -8.46 -1.97 11.99
N GLN A 101 -8.40 -2.23 13.31
CA GLN A 101 -7.17 -2.65 13.98
C GLN A 101 -6.61 -3.92 13.30
N GLY A 102 -5.30 -3.91 13.03
CA GLY A 102 -4.62 -5.03 12.36
C GLY A 102 -4.79 -5.10 10.84
N TRP A 103 -5.58 -4.22 10.20
CA TRP A 103 -5.75 -4.19 8.73
C TRP A 103 -4.40 -4.22 7.99
N TYR A 104 -3.50 -3.28 8.30
CA TYR A 104 -2.19 -3.18 7.65
C TYR A 104 -1.31 -4.43 7.84
N GLN A 105 -1.47 -5.19 8.93
CA GLN A 105 -0.75 -6.46 9.11
C GLN A 105 -1.30 -7.57 8.20
N ARG A 106 -2.63 -7.60 8.00
CA ARG A 106 -3.29 -8.52 7.05
C ARG A 106 -2.95 -8.13 5.61
N GLU A 107 -2.90 -6.84 5.30
CA GLU A 107 -2.48 -6.31 3.99
C GLU A 107 -1.02 -6.64 3.65
N CYS A 108 -0.08 -6.43 4.58
CA CYS A 108 1.31 -6.88 4.39
C CYS A 108 1.41 -8.39 4.16
N LYS A 109 0.68 -9.21 4.92
CA LYS A 109 0.61 -10.67 4.70
C LYS A 109 0.02 -11.03 3.33
N ALA A 110 -0.99 -10.31 2.85
CA ALA A 110 -1.59 -10.53 1.54
C ALA A 110 -0.66 -10.13 0.39
N ILE A 111 0.03 -8.98 0.50
CA ILE A 111 1.06 -8.56 -0.46
C ILE A 111 2.20 -9.58 -0.52
N ALA A 112 2.71 -10.03 0.63
CA ALA A 112 3.75 -11.06 0.69
C ALA A 112 3.29 -12.38 0.03
N ALA A 113 2.06 -12.83 0.31
CA ALA A 113 1.51 -14.05 -0.27
C ALA A 113 1.34 -13.95 -1.81
N ILE A 114 0.99 -12.77 -2.34
CA ILE A 114 0.97 -12.52 -3.79
C ILE A 114 2.42 -12.53 -4.32
N CYS A 115 3.26 -11.58 -3.90
CA CYS A 115 4.56 -11.35 -4.51
C CYS A 115 5.52 -12.55 -4.43
N LEU A 116 5.49 -13.33 -3.34
CA LEU A 116 6.33 -14.53 -3.20
C LEU A 116 5.91 -15.67 -4.14
N THR A 117 4.71 -15.63 -4.71
CA THR A 117 4.18 -16.64 -5.65
C THR A 117 4.19 -16.17 -7.11
N VAL A 118 4.96 -15.14 -7.47
CA VAL A 118 5.00 -14.55 -8.83
C VAL A 118 6.44 -14.59 -9.37
N GLU A 119 6.62 -14.82 -10.68
CA GLU A 119 7.94 -14.77 -11.35
C GLU A 119 8.39 -13.32 -11.58
N ASP A 120 9.70 -13.10 -11.62
CA ASP A 120 10.28 -11.77 -11.41
C ASP A 120 10.02 -10.81 -12.59
N ASP A 121 9.77 -11.35 -13.79
CA ASP A 121 9.28 -10.64 -14.97
C ASP A 121 7.85 -10.12 -14.78
N GLN A 122 6.97 -10.92 -14.18
CA GLN A 122 5.59 -10.54 -13.86
C GLN A 122 5.54 -9.57 -12.66
N LEU A 123 6.48 -9.67 -11.71
CA LEU A 123 6.61 -8.75 -10.58
C LEU A 123 6.88 -7.29 -11.01
N LEU A 124 7.50 -7.06 -12.17
CA LEU A 124 7.74 -5.71 -12.71
C LEU A 124 6.45 -4.89 -12.79
N HIS A 125 5.33 -5.52 -13.15
CA HIS A 125 4.02 -4.88 -13.26
C HIS A 125 3.40 -4.48 -11.91
N LEU A 126 3.97 -4.93 -10.79
CA LEU A 126 3.48 -4.65 -9.43
C LEU A 126 4.33 -3.60 -8.71
N THR A 127 5.49 -3.23 -9.25
CA THR A 127 6.52 -2.38 -8.61
C THR A 127 6.05 -0.98 -8.19
N GLN A 128 4.88 -0.52 -8.65
CA GLN A 128 4.33 0.82 -8.41
C GLN A 128 2.99 0.79 -7.65
N LEU A 129 2.58 -0.39 -7.14
CA LEU A 129 1.29 -0.61 -6.48
C LEU A 129 1.49 -0.77 -4.98
N GLU A 130 0.60 -0.22 -4.16
CA GLU A 130 0.79 -0.14 -2.70
C GLU A 130 -0.14 -1.09 -1.93
N THR A 131 -1.34 -1.39 -2.46
CA THR A 131 -2.32 -2.29 -1.81
C THR A 131 -2.33 -3.71 -2.39
N ALA A 132 -2.69 -4.68 -1.56
CA ALA A 132 -2.84 -6.08 -1.99
C ALA A 132 -3.90 -6.24 -3.10
N ARG A 133 -4.94 -5.39 -3.06
CA ARG A 133 -6.04 -5.36 -4.03
C ARG A 133 -5.63 -4.82 -5.39
N GLU A 134 -4.80 -3.78 -5.44
CA GLU A 134 -4.26 -3.27 -6.71
C GLU A 134 -3.40 -4.33 -7.39
N MET A 135 -2.50 -4.98 -6.64
CA MET A 135 -1.63 -6.04 -7.16
C MET A 135 -2.44 -7.22 -7.73
N TRP A 136 -3.44 -7.70 -6.98
CA TRP A 136 -4.32 -8.78 -7.44
C TRP A 136 -5.07 -8.40 -8.74
N GLN A 137 -5.62 -7.18 -8.79
CA GLN A 137 -6.35 -6.71 -9.98
C GLN A 137 -5.43 -6.40 -11.17
N ALA A 138 -4.18 -5.99 -10.95
CA ALA A 138 -3.21 -5.77 -12.02
C ALA A 138 -2.85 -7.07 -12.74
N LEU A 139 -2.49 -8.11 -11.98
CA LEU A 139 -2.28 -9.47 -12.52
C LEU A 139 -3.53 -9.97 -13.25
N GLN A 140 -4.72 -9.75 -12.68
CA GLN A 140 -5.96 -10.15 -13.32
C GLN A 140 -6.15 -9.48 -14.69
N ARG A 141 -6.00 -8.15 -14.78
CA ARG A 141 -6.12 -7.42 -16.06
C ARG A 141 -5.08 -7.87 -17.08
N LEU A 142 -3.84 -8.13 -16.64
CA LEU A 142 -2.72 -8.54 -17.48
C LEU A 142 -3.00 -9.86 -18.21
N HIS A 143 -3.35 -10.91 -17.47
CA HIS A 143 -3.54 -12.24 -18.06
C HIS A 143 -4.92 -12.45 -18.70
N GLU A 144 -5.99 -11.81 -18.18
CA GLU A 144 -7.32 -11.96 -18.78
C GLU A 144 -7.40 -11.27 -20.16
N ARG A 145 -6.73 -10.13 -20.36
CA ARG A 145 -6.59 -9.50 -21.69
C ARG A 145 -5.92 -10.43 -22.70
N SER A 146 -4.82 -11.08 -22.30
CA SER A 146 -4.07 -12.04 -23.13
C SER A 146 -4.87 -13.31 -23.45
N SER A 147 -5.76 -13.73 -22.55
CA SER A 147 -6.64 -14.90 -22.75
C SER A 147 -7.75 -14.69 -23.78
N ILE A 148 -8.07 -13.44 -24.12
CA ILE A 148 -9.09 -13.08 -25.12
C ILE A 148 -8.45 -12.97 -26.51
N GLY A 149 -7.31 -12.26 -26.64
CA GLY A 149 -6.62 -12.11 -27.93
C GLY A 149 -6.18 -13.45 -28.55
N SER A 150 -5.79 -14.41 -27.72
CA SER A 150 -5.41 -15.77 -28.13
C SER A 150 -6.57 -16.64 -28.64
N ARG A 151 -7.84 -16.19 -28.52
CA ARG A 151 -9.02 -16.87 -29.06
C ARG A 151 -9.47 -16.34 -30.43
N LEU A 152 -8.97 -15.18 -30.85
CA LEU A 152 -9.41 -14.48 -32.07
C LEU A 152 -8.45 -14.64 -33.27
N SER A 153 -7.37 -15.41 -33.12
CA SER A 153 -6.36 -15.68 -34.15
C SER A 153 -6.45 -17.08 -34.78
N LYS A 154 -7.62 -17.74 -34.66
CA LYS A 154 -7.92 -19.07 -35.24
C LYS A 154 -9.35 -19.16 -35.79
N ALA A 155 -9.76 -18.13 -36.53
CA ALA A 155 -10.97 -18.09 -37.36
C ALA A 155 -10.56 -17.76 -38.79
#